data_AF-A0A848WSE2-F1
#
_entry.id   AF-A0A848WSE2-F1
#
_cell.length_a   1.000
_cell.length_b   1.000
_cell.length_c   1.000
_cell.angle_alpha   90.00
_cell.angle_beta   90.00
_cell.angle_gamma   90.00
#
_symmetry.space_group_name_H-M   'P 1'
#
loop_
_entity.id
_entity.type
_entity.pdbx_description
1 polymer ?
#
loop_
_entity_poly.entity_id
_entity_poly.type
_entity_poly.pdbx_seq_one_letter_code
_entity_poly.pdbx_strand_id
1 'polypeptide(L)'
;MTTTPAPQLPVNPGLSSLNQVVLNPFFQEHFDKGIRSCIGSGCYSTRMKAEFHEFLALAQLSKKIEPLAASFEGTFQLHFILQSPLPVRDADGNVEIFDWAHLHLSYPERAVRQPQPGTGFVQIVVPDRVFLPNVSPTLPGLPSQVLCLGPTLPAGIRLREIILKTRDALTLNSVQKDLLDSAGVMNPEAALWWQQNHPRIPLTREPFLA
;
A
#
# COMPACT_ATOMS: atom_id res chain seq x y z
N MET A 1 -33.45 -17.93 -28.91
CA MET A 1 -32.32 -18.13 -27.97
C MET A 1 -31.47 -16.88 -28.03
N THR A 2 -31.58 -16.01 -27.04
CA THR A 2 -30.81 -14.76 -26.94
C THR A 2 -29.47 -15.08 -26.31
N THR A 3 -28.42 -15.12 -27.12
CA THR A 3 -27.03 -15.21 -26.65
C THR A 3 -26.67 -13.92 -25.94
N THR A 4 -26.61 -13.96 -24.61
CA THR A 4 -26.04 -12.87 -23.81
C THR A 4 -24.58 -12.70 -24.23
N PRO A 5 -24.17 -11.52 -24.73
CA PRO A 5 -22.78 -11.30 -25.10
C PRO A 5 -21.91 -11.40 -23.85
N ALA A 6 -20.80 -12.14 -23.97
CA ALA A 6 -19.82 -12.23 -22.90
C ALA A 6 -19.33 -10.81 -22.54
N PRO A 7 -19.21 -10.46 -21.25
CA PRO A 7 -18.75 -9.15 -20.84
C PRO A 7 -17.37 -8.87 -21.45
N GLN A 8 -17.32 -7.91 -22.37
CA GLN A 8 -16.07 -7.45 -22.98
C GLN A 8 -15.32 -6.62 -21.94
N LEU A 9 -14.14 -7.10 -21.54
CA LEU A 9 -13.22 -6.31 -20.73
C LEU A 9 -12.82 -5.04 -21.50
N PRO A 10 -12.71 -3.88 -20.84
CA PRO A 10 -12.18 -2.68 -21.48
C PRO A 10 -10.76 -2.96 -22.00
N VAL A 11 -10.47 -2.43 -23.20
CA VAL A 11 -9.26 -2.74 -23.98
C VAL A 11 -7.95 -2.35 -23.28
N ASN A 12 -8.00 -1.54 -22.22
CA ASN A 12 -6.94 -1.39 -21.22
C ASN A 12 -7.58 -0.85 -19.92
N PRO A 13 -7.78 -1.65 -18.88
CA PRO A 13 -8.42 -1.17 -17.65
C PRO A 13 -7.50 -0.20 -16.90
N GLY A 14 -7.86 1.08 -16.89
CA GLY A 14 -7.22 2.10 -16.07
C GLY A 14 -7.68 2.07 -14.60
N LEU A 15 -7.09 2.92 -13.76
CA LEU A 15 -7.45 3.04 -12.34
C LEU A 15 -8.94 3.39 -12.11
N SER A 16 -9.58 4.08 -13.06
CA SER A 16 -10.99 4.45 -12.98
C SER A 16 -11.96 3.29 -13.22
N SER A 17 -11.51 2.20 -13.84
CA SER A 17 -12.35 1.04 -14.21
C SER A 17 -12.20 -0.16 -13.26
N LEU A 18 -11.44 -0.03 -12.16
CA LEU A 18 -11.18 -1.15 -11.24
C LEU A 18 -12.46 -1.76 -10.65
N ASN A 19 -13.52 -0.97 -10.47
CA ASN A 19 -14.82 -1.44 -9.99
C ASN A 19 -15.59 -2.29 -11.02
N GLN A 20 -15.19 -2.28 -12.29
CA GLN A 20 -15.82 -3.04 -13.37
C GLN A 20 -15.03 -4.31 -13.74
N VAL A 21 -13.82 -4.48 -13.18
CA VAL A 21 -12.99 -5.65 -13.44
C VAL A 21 -13.63 -6.88 -12.84
N VAL A 22 -13.85 -7.90 -13.66
CA VAL A 22 -14.29 -9.21 -13.17
C VAL A 22 -13.09 -9.90 -12.52
N LEU A 23 -13.23 -10.22 -11.23
CA LEU A 23 -12.22 -10.99 -10.51
C LEU A 23 -12.17 -12.42 -11.04
N ASN A 24 -10.97 -12.93 -11.28
CA ASN A 24 -10.75 -14.33 -11.58
C ASN A 24 -11.03 -15.19 -10.32
N PRO A 25 -11.11 -16.53 -10.43
CA PRO A 25 -11.48 -17.38 -9.30
C PRO A 25 -10.60 -17.20 -8.06
N PHE A 26 -9.28 -17.00 -8.24
CA PHE A 26 -8.35 -16.79 -7.13
C PHE A 26 -8.69 -15.50 -6.35
N PHE A 27 -8.83 -14.37 -7.04
CA PHE A 27 -9.16 -13.10 -6.38
C PHE A 27 -10.60 -13.07 -5.85
N GLN A 28 -11.54 -13.73 -6.54
CA GLN A 28 -12.91 -13.88 -6.06
C GLN A 28 -12.97 -14.65 -4.74
N GLU A 29 -12.16 -15.70 -4.57
CA GLU A 29 -12.08 -16.44 -3.32
C GLU A 29 -11.58 -15.55 -2.16
N HIS A 30 -10.56 -14.71 -2.40
CA HIS A 30 -10.10 -13.73 -1.42
C HIS A 30 -11.19 -12.70 -1.08
N PHE A 31 -11.92 -12.23 -2.09
CA PHE A 31 -13.05 -11.32 -1.89
C PHE A 31 -14.12 -11.96 -0.99
N ASP A 32 -14.58 -13.16 -1.36
CA ASP A 32 -15.64 -13.89 -0.65
C ASP A 32 -15.23 -14.23 0.78
N LYS A 33 -13.98 -14.62 1.02
CA LYS A 33 -13.44 -14.85 2.38
C LYS A 33 -13.42 -13.56 3.20
N GLY A 34 -12.92 -12.46 2.63
CA GLY A 34 -12.83 -11.19 3.33
C GLY A 34 -14.21 -10.63 3.70
N ILE A 35 -15.17 -10.64 2.78
CA ILE A 35 -16.49 -10.03 3.07
C ILE A 35 -17.34 -10.82 4.07
N ARG A 36 -17.04 -12.11 4.31
CA ARG A 36 -17.73 -12.92 5.33
C ARG A 36 -17.47 -12.42 6.74
N SER A 37 -16.30 -11.82 7.01
CA SER A 37 -15.96 -11.23 8.31
C SER A 37 -16.44 -9.78 8.45
N CYS A 38 -17.23 -9.28 7.49
CA CYS A 38 -17.66 -7.89 7.44
C CYS A 38 -18.76 -7.57 8.47
N ILE A 39 -18.33 -7.09 9.63
CA ILE A 39 -19.17 -6.66 10.75
C ILE A 39 -18.88 -5.16 10.97
N GLY A 40 -19.78 -4.27 10.55
CA GLY A 40 -19.59 -2.82 10.71
C GLY A 40 -20.79 -1.98 10.31
N SER A 41 -20.74 -0.67 10.59
CA SER A 41 -21.81 0.28 10.24
C SER A 41 -22.09 0.24 8.72
N GLY A 42 -23.36 0.29 8.31
CA GLY A 42 -23.78 -0.06 6.94
C GLY A 42 -23.08 0.73 5.81
N CYS A 43 -22.78 2.01 6.03
CA CYS A 43 -22.09 2.82 5.03
C CYS A 43 -20.58 2.54 4.96
N TYR A 44 -19.92 2.33 6.11
CA TYR A 44 -18.49 2.00 6.15
C TYR A 44 -18.22 0.62 5.55
N SER A 45 -19.00 -0.39 5.93
CA SER A 45 -18.88 -1.74 5.41
C SER A 45 -19.11 -1.81 3.90
N THR A 46 -20.17 -1.17 3.39
CA THR A 46 -20.45 -1.09 1.95
C THR A 46 -19.29 -0.46 1.19
N ARG A 47 -18.76 0.66 1.69
CA ARG A 47 -17.59 1.32 1.09
C ARG A 47 -16.38 0.39 1.09
N MET A 48 -16.08 -0.27 2.20
CA MET A 48 -14.87 -1.09 2.29
C MET A 48 -14.94 -2.36 1.45
N LYS A 49 -16.14 -2.92 1.24
CA LYS A 49 -16.33 -3.99 0.25
C LYS A 49 -15.99 -3.51 -1.16
N ALA A 50 -16.45 -2.33 -1.57
CA ALA A 50 -16.14 -1.78 -2.88
C ALA A 50 -14.63 -1.50 -3.04
N GLU A 51 -14.01 -0.90 -2.03
CA GLU A 51 -12.56 -0.61 -2.04
C GLU A 51 -11.72 -1.89 -2.02
N PHE A 52 -12.15 -2.93 -1.30
CA PHE A 52 -11.48 -4.23 -1.29
C PHE A 52 -11.58 -4.93 -2.64
N HIS A 53 -12.73 -4.86 -3.31
CA HIS A 53 -12.86 -5.32 -4.70
C HIS A 53 -11.89 -4.57 -5.62
N GLU A 54 -11.84 -3.23 -5.55
CA GLU A 54 -10.90 -2.44 -6.36
C GLU A 54 -9.43 -2.80 -6.08
N PHE A 55 -9.08 -3.08 -4.82
CA PHE A 55 -7.75 -3.58 -4.46
C PHE A 55 -7.44 -4.93 -5.10
N LEU A 56 -8.35 -5.90 -5.06
CA LEU A 56 -8.14 -7.21 -5.67
C LEU A 56 -8.09 -7.13 -7.20
N ALA A 57 -8.90 -6.26 -7.81
CA ALA A 57 -8.81 -5.95 -9.22
C ALA A 57 -7.45 -5.34 -9.58
N LEU A 58 -6.96 -4.41 -8.78
CA LEU A 58 -5.63 -3.81 -8.94
C LEU A 58 -4.51 -4.85 -8.82
N ALA A 59 -4.63 -5.77 -7.86
CA ALA A 59 -3.69 -6.88 -7.69
C ALA A 59 -3.68 -7.80 -8.91
N GLN A 60 -4.86 -8.18 -9.41
CA GLN A 60 -5.01 -9.01 -10.61
C GLN A 60 -4.36 -8.39 -11.84
N LEU A 61 -4.58 -7.09 -12.07
CA LEU A 61 -4.10 -6.41 -13.26
C LEU A 61 -2.60 -6.10 -13.19
N SER A 62 -2.12 -5.65 -12.02
CA SER A 62 -0.70 -5.28 -11.85
C SER A 62 0.23 -6.50 -11.78
N LYS A 63 -0.23 -7.61 -11.20
CA LYS A 63 0.59 -8.77 -10.81
C LYS A 63 1.73 -8.42 -9.83
N LYS A 64 1.67 -7.22 -9.22
CA LYS A 64 2.66 -6.72 -8.25
C LYS A 64 2.17 -6.82 -6.82
N ILE A 65 0.94 -7.29 -6.61
CA ILE A 65 0.32 -7.41 -5.31
C ILE A 65 -0.13 -8.85 -5.15
N GLU A 66 0.27 -9.46 -4.05
CA GLU A 66 -0.24 -10.75 -3.61
C GLU A 66 -1.09 -10.55 -2.34
N PRO A 67 -2.42 -10.71 -2.42
CA PRO A 67 -3.27 -10.60 -1.24
C PRO A 67 -3.04 -11.81 -0.32
N LEU A 68 -2.80 -11.58 0.97
CA LEU A 68 -2.62 -12.65 1.95
C LEU A 68 -3.89 -12.85 2.79
N ALA A 69 -4.36 -11.77 3.43
CA ALA A 69 -5.53 -11.82 4.29
C ALA A 69 -6.23 -10.45 4.37
N ALA A 70 -7.53 -10.46 4.60
CA ALA A 70 -8.31 -9.26 4.89
C ALA A 70 -9.26 -9.54 6.06
N SER A 71 -9.38 -8.57 6.96
CA SER A 71 -10.34 -8.58 8.06
C SER A 71 -11.16 -7.30 8.06
N PHE A 72 -12.44 -7.41 8.41
CA PHE A 72 -13.36 -6.29 8.53
C PHE A 72 -13.88 -6.15 9.97
N GLU A 73 -13.27 -6.84 10.93
CA GLU A 73 -13.68 -6.80 12.33
C GLU A 73 -13.24 -5.48 12.98
N GLY A 74 -14.19 -4.55 13.13
CA GLY A 74 -13.97 -3.22 13.73
C GLY A 74 -13.26 -2.24 12.80
N THR A 75 -12.01 -2.54 12.41
CA THR A 75 -11.22 -1.77 11.44
C THR A 75 -10.89 -2.65 10.25
N PHE A 76 -11.05 -2.13 9.03
CA PHE A 76 -10.61 -2.84 7.83
C PHE A 76 -9.09 -3.00 7.87
N GLN A 77 -8.65 -4.25 7.82
CA GLN A 77 -7.25 -4.65 7.85
C GLN A 77 -6.94 -5.49 6.62
N LEU A 78 -5.74 -5.30 6.08
CA LEU A 78 -5.29 -5.97 4.87
C LEU A 78 -3.82 -6.33 4.99
N HIS A 79 -3.50 -7.60 4.79
CA HIS A 79 -2.15 -8.13 4.67
C HIS A 79 -1.88 -8.51 3.23
N PHE A 80 -0.76 -8.06 2.68
CA PHE A 80 -0.39 -8.32 1.29
C PHE A 80 1.10 -8.19 1.07
N ILE A 81 1.62 -8.86 0.04
CA ILE A 81 2.97 -8.65 -0.47
C ILE A 81 2.87 -7.64 -1.62
N LEU A 82 3.74 -6.64 -1.62
CA LEU A 82 3.92 -5.68 -2.70
C LEU A 82 5.30 -5.89 -3.33
N GLN A 83 5.34 -6.22 -4.62
CA GLN A 83 6.55 -6.28 -5.42
C GLN A 83 6.99 -4.85 -5.75
N SER A 84 8.02 -4.40 -5.05
CA SER A 84 8.55 -3.04 -5.13
C SER A 84 9.97 -3.02 -4.60
N PRO A 85 10.96 -2.49 -5.35
CA PRO A 85 12.30 -2.33 -4.83
C PRO A 85 12.26 -1.35 -3.65
N LEU A 86 12.87 -1.75 -2.54
CA LEU A 86 13.03 -0.92 -1.35
C LEU A 86 14.41 -1.14 -0.72
N PRO A 87 15.04 -0.07 -0.21
CA PRO A 87 16.33 -0.20 0.43
C PRO A 87 16.21 -0.74 1.85
N VAL A 88 17.08 -1.69 2.18
CA VAL A 88 17.22 -2.29 3.50
C VAL A 88 18.66 -2.08 3.96
N ARG A 89 18.84 -1.81 5.25
CA ARG A 89 20.17 -1.76 5.84
C ARG A 89 20.51 -3.08 6.51
N ASP A 90 21.61 -3.69 6.09
CA ASP A 90 22.11 -4.94 6.66
C ASP A 90 22.71 -4.74 8.07
N ALA A 91 23.32 -5.79 8.63
CA ALA A 91 23.97 -5.72 9.94
C ALA A 91 25.29 -4.94 9.96
N ASP A 92 25.97 -4.86 8.81
CA ASP A 92 27.26 -4.18 8.64
C ASP A 92 27.09 -2.68 8.28
N GLY A 93 25.85 -2.24 8.07
CA GLY A 93 25.48 -0.87 7.73
C GLY A 93 25.42 -0.59 6.23
N ASN A 94 25.60 -1.60 5.37
CA ASN A 94 25.42 -1.46 3.94
C ASN A 94 23.94 -1.35 3.59
N VAL A 95 23.66 -0.60 2.52
CA VAL A 95 22.31 -0.45 1.97
C VAL A 95 22.19 -1.35 0.75
N GLU A 96 21.30 -2.32 0.84
CA GLU A 96 20.95 -3.29 -0.20
C GLU A 96 19.52 -3.05 -0.69
N ILE A 97 19.19 -3.57 -1.88
CA ILE A 97 17.83 -3.49 -2.43
C ILE A 97 17.13 -4.83 -2.22
N PHE A 98 15.96 -4.77 -1.61
CA PHE A 98 15.03 -5.88 -1.48
C PHE A 98 13.87 -5.65 -2.46
N ASP A 99 13.32 -6.68 -3.08
CA ASP A 99 12.39 -6.49 -4.22
C ASP A 99 10.90 -6.58 -3.85
N TRP A 100 10.58 -6.84 -2.59
CA TRP A 100 9.21 -6.98 -2.13
C TRP A 100 9.05 -6.58 -0.67
N ALA A 101 7.84 -6.19 -0.27
CA ALA A 101 7.52 -5.94 1.12
C ALA A 101 6.21 -6.65 1.51
N HIS A 102 6.20 -7.33 2.66
CA HIS A 102 4.97 -7.72 3.33
C HIS A 102 4.46 -6.52 4.12
N LEU A 103 3.29 -6.05 3.75
CA LEU A 103 2.65 -4.87 4.30
C LEU A 103 1.38 -5.25 5.08
N HIS A 104 1.18 -4.56 6.18
CA HIS A 104 -0.09 -4.52 6.90
C HIS A 104 -0.69 -3.12 6.74
N LEU A 105 -1.91 -3.07 6.20
CA LEU A 105 -2.68 -1.85 6.06
C LEU A 105 -3.88 -1.88 7.01
N SER A 106 -4.05 -0.81 7.77
CA SER A 106 -5.22 -0.57 8.62
C SER A 106 -5.97 0.68 8.14
N TYR A 107 -7.26 0.55 7.87
CA TYR A 107 -8.12 1.64 7.40
C TYR A 107 -9.25 1.88 8.43
N PRO A 108 -9.07 2.76 9.42
CA PRO A 108 -10.06 2.97 10.46
C PRO A 108 -11.29 3.72 9.95
N GLU A 109 -12.48 3.48 10.52
CA GLU A 109 -13.73 4.12 10.08
C GLU A 109 -13.65 5.66 10.09
N ARG A 110 -12.97 6.24 11.09
CA ARG A 110 -12.75 7.70 11.16
C ARG A 110 -12.04 8.27 9.94
N ALA A 111 -11.19 7.49 9.26
CA ALA A 111 -10.50 7.92 8.04
C ALA A 111 -11.46 8.20 6.88
N VAL A 112 -12.69 7.67 6.92
CA VAL A 112 -13.72 7.99 5.93
C VAL A 112 -14.20 9.44 6.06
N ARG A 113 -14.19 10.00 7.27
CA ARG A 113 -14.83 11.28 7.59
C ARG A 113 -13.86 12.40 7.96
N GLN A 114 -12.66 12.04 8.39
CA GLN A 114 -11.68 12.97 8.92
C GLN A 114 -10.31 12.69 8.31
N PRO A 115 -9.54 13.73 7.97
CA PRO A 115 -8.13 13.55 7.60
C PRO A 115 -7.37 12.82 8.71
N GLN A 116 -6.40 12.00 8.33
CA GLN A 116 -5.61 11.19 9.27
C GLN A 116 -4.11 11.44 9.05
N PRO A 117 -3.27 11.27 10.08
CA PRO A 117 -1.82 11.28 9.90
C PRO A 117 -1.38 10.24 8.86
N GLY A 118 -0.40 10.57 8.03
CA GLY A 118 0.08 9.64 6.99
C GLY A 118 0.79 8.40 7.53
N THR A 119 1.13 8.38 8.81
CA THR A 119 1.67 7.23 9.55
C THR A 119 0.59 6.25 10.03
N GLY A 120 -0.69 6.60 9.89
CA GLY A 120 -1.80 5.85 10.48
C GLY A 120 -2.30 4.64 9.67
N PHE A 121 -1.72 4.35 8.51
CA PHE A 121 -2.30 3.40 7.56
C PHE A 121 -1.43 2.18 7.29
N VAL A 122 -0.11 2.34 7.07
CA VAL A 122 0.73 1.27 6.53
C VAL A 122 1.89 0.95 7.45
N GLN A 123 2.05 -0.34 7.72
CA GLN A 123 3.17 -0.92 8.42
C GLN A 123 3.91 -1.89 7.50
N ILE A 124 5.24 -1.84 7.54
CA ILE A 124 6.11 -2.81 6.90
C ILE A 124 6.40 -3.92 7.91
N VAL A 125 5.91 -5.11 7.60
CA VAL A 125 6.08 -6.31 8.42
C VAL A 125 7.40 -7.00 8.06
N VAL A 126 7.72 -7.08 6.76
CA VAL A 126 8.96 -7.65 6.21
C VAL A 126 9.32 -6.88 4.94
N PRO A 127 10.60 -6.63 4.63
CA PRO A 127 11.79 -6.88 5.44
C PRO A 127 11.83 -6.01 6.70
N ASP A 128 12.62 -6.43 7.69
CA ASP A 128 13.00 -5.55 8.79
C ASP A 128 14.11 -4.59 8.32
N ARG A 129 14.31 -3.48 9.03
CA ARG A 129 15.38 -2.50 8.77
C ARG A 129 15.31 -1.81 7.41
N VAL A 130 14.10 -1.56 6.92
CA VAL A 130 13.90 -0.67 5.77
C VAL A 130 14.52 0.70 6.06
N PHE A 131 15.39 1.13 5.16
CA PHE A 131 16.26 2.29 5.34
C PHE A 131 15.81 3.46 4.46
N LEU A 132 14.63 4.00 4.82
CA LEU A 132 13.98 5.10 4.11
C LEU A 132 13.69 6.28 5.05
N PRO A 133 13.77 7.54 4.56
CA PRO A 133 13.53 8.74 5.38
C PRO A 133 12.15 8.78 6.03
N ASN A 134 11.14 8.25 5.35
CA ASN A 134 9.73 8.27 5.76
C ASN A 134 9.28 6.94 6.40
N VAL A 135 10.22 6.07 6.77
CA VAL A 135 9.95 4.83 7.49
C VAL A 135 10.53 4.95 8.89
N SER A 136 9.77 4.57 9.92
CA SER A 136 10.28 4.58 11.29
C SER A 136 11.48 3.64 11.44
N PRO A 137 12.48 3.96 12.27
CA PRO A 137 13.50 2.99 12.62
C PRO A 137 12.85 1.77 13.30
N THR A 138 13.50 0.61 13.20
CA THR A 138 13.11 -0.55 14.00
C THR A 138 13.38 -0.24 15.47
N LEU A 139 12.32 -0.18 16.28
CA LEU A 139 12.44 0.07 17.72
C LEU A 139 12.30 -1.23 18.50
N PRO A 140 13.07 -1.42 19.59
CA PRO A 140 12.88 -2.55 20.49
C PRO A 140 11.43 -2.62 20.99
N GLY A 141 10.76 -3.75 20.77
CA GLY A 141 9.37 -3.97 21.20
C GLY A 141 8.29 -3.59 20.19
N LEU A 142 8.65 -3.02 19.03
CA LEU A 142 7.70 -2.84 17.92
C LEU A 142 7.94 -3.92 16.85
N PRO A 143 6.90 -4.70 16.49
CA PRO A 143 7.06 -5.82 15.54
C PRO A 143 7.15 -5.37 14.08
N SER A 144 6.90 -4.09 13.77
CA SER A 144 6.84 -3.57 12.41
C SER A 144 7.30 -2.12 12.33
N GLN A 145 7.81 -1.73 11.17
CA GLN A 145 8.16 -0.33 10.88
C GLN A 145 6.93 0.39 10.32
N VAL A 146 6.71 1.63 10.74
CA VAL A 146 5.61 2.47 10.25
C VAL A 146 6.07 3.24 9.01
N LEU A 147 5.24 3.26 7.97
CA LEU A 147 5.47 4.06 6.77
C LEU A 147 4.65 5.36 6.83
N CYS A 148 5.31 6.51 6.71
CA CYS A 148 4.67 7.81 6.55
C CYS A 148 4.39 8.09 5.07
N LEU A 149 3.12 8.33 4.74
CA LEU A 149 2.65 8.69 3.40
C LEU A 149 2.41 10.21 3.21
N GLY A 150 2.90 11.04 4.15
CA GLY A 150 2.73 12.49 4.18
C GLY A 150 2.27 13.01 5.56
N PRO A 151 2.16 14.35 5.76
CA PRO A 151 1.77 14.92 7.05
C PRO A 151 0.35 14.51 7.43
N THR A 152 -0.53 14.49 6.44
CA THR A 152 -1.94 14.18 6.58
C THR A 152 -2.46 13.64 5.25
N LEU A 153 -3.26 12.59 5.30
CA LEU A 153 -4.02 12.08 4.16
C LEU A 153 -5.47 12.60 4.25
N PRO A 154 -6.09 12.95 3.10
CA PRO A 154 -7.43 13.52 3.09
C PRO A 154 -8.47 12.53 3.63
N ALA A 155 -9.56 13.08 4.18
CA ALA A 155 -10.72 12.29 4.57
C ALA A 155 -11.23 11.51 3.36
N GLY A 156 -11.47 10.22 3.55
CA GLY A 156 -11.98 9.35 2.51
C GLY A 156 -10.99 9.09 1.37
N ILE A 157 -9.68 9.18 1.62
CA ILE A 157 -8.66 8.70 0.68
C ILE A 157 -8.99 7.27 0.20
N ARG A 158 -8.84 7.00 -1.09
CA ARG A 158 -9.15 5.67 -1.65
C ARG A 158 -8.08 4.66 -1.27
N LEU A 159 -8.45 3.39 -1.09
CA LEU A 159 -7.50 2.33 -0.77
C LEU A 159 -6.43 2.21 -1.86
N ARG A 160 -6.83 2.24 -3.13
CA ARG A 160 -5.90 2.24 -4.28
C ARG A 160 -4.89 3.40 -4.23
N GLU A 161 -5.29 4.58 -3.75
CA GLU A 161 -4.38 5.73 -3.64
C GLU A 161 -3.36 5.52 -2.52
N ILE A 162 -3.76 4.90 -1.40
CA ILE A 162 -2.82 4.49 -0.35
C ILE A 162 -1.81 3.50 -0.89
N ILE A 163 -2.23 2.50 -1.67
CA ILE A 163 -1.33 1.50 -2.27
C ILE A 163 -0.33 2.15 -3.23
N LEU A 164 -0.79 3.05 -4.12
CA LEU A 164 0.08 3.75 -5.06
C LEU A 164 1.08 4.65 -4.33
N LYS A 165 0.63 5.45 -3.36
CA LYS A 165 1.51 6.27 -2.52
C LYS A 165 2.52 5.42 -1.75
N THR A 166 2.11 4.24 -1.28
CA THR A 166 2.99 3.29 -0.60
C THR A 166 4.10 2.82 -1.52
N ARG A 167 3.78 2.41 -2.75
CA ARG A 167 4.81 2.05 -3.74
C ARG A 167 5.74 3.22 -4.04
N ASP A 168 5.21 4.40 -4.30
CA ASP A 168 6.01 5.58 -4.64
C ASP A 168 6.96 5.97 -3.50
N ALA A 169 6.49 5.81 -2.26
CA ALA A 169 7.29 5.98 -1.05
C ALA A 169 8.41 4.93 -0.94
N LEU A 170 8.10 3.64 -1.11
CA LEU A 170 9.08 2.55 -1.00
C LEU A 170 10.17 2.61 -2.09
N THR A 171 9.79 3.05 -3.29
CA THR A 171 10.69 3.18 -4.45
C THR A 171 11.47 4.48 -4.49
N LEU A 172 11.34 5.35 -3.48
CA LEU A 172 11.97 6.67 -3.47
C LEU A 172 11.59 7.52 -4.70
N ASN A 173 10.38 7.34 -5.25
CA ASN A 173 9.84 8.21 -6.30
C ASN A 173 9.28 9.51 -5.70
N SER A 174 8.75 9.44 -4.48
CA SER A 174 8.31 10.60 -3.70
C SER A 174 9.25 10.80 -2.50
N VAL A 175 10.51 11.19 -2.73
CA VAL A 175 11.45 11.33 -1.61
C VAL A 175 11.27 12.65 -0.88
N GLN A 176 10.90 12.54 0.38
CA GLN A 176 11.04 13.62 1.35
C GLN A 176 12.48 13.60 1.85
N LYS A 177 13.38 14.26 1.11
CA LYS A 177 14.80 14.38 1.49
C LYS A 177 15.03 15.55 2.44
N ASP A 178 14.12 16.52 2.46
CA ASP A 178 14.28 17.71 3.28
C ASP A 178 13.92 17.40 4.73
N LEU A 179 14.85 17.66 5.65
CA LEU A 179 14.61 17.53 7.09
C LEU A 179 13.55 18.53 7.58
N LEU A 180 13.28 19.59 6.81
CA LEU A 180 12.25 20.58 7.06
C LEU A 180 10.90 20.23 6.43
N ASP A 181 10.76 19.05 5.80
CA ASP A 181 9.51 18.62 5.20
C ASP A 181 8.39 18.57 6.24
N SER A 182 7.26 19.20 5.92
CA SER A 182 6.04 19.23 6.74
C SER A 182 5.51 17.86 7.16
N ALA A 183 5.78 16.79 6.39
CA ALA A 183 5.44 15.42 6.76
C ALA A 183 6.29 14.86 7.90
N GLY A 184 7.43 15.49 8.15
CA GLY A 184 8.47 15.00 9.05
C GLY A 184 9.28 13.88 8.42
N VAL A 185 10.58 13.89 8.73
CA VAL A 185 11.47 12.76 8.46
C VAL A 185 11.41 11.80 9.66
N MET A 186 10.93 10.59 9.43
CA MET A 186 10.85 9.55 10.47
C MET A 186 12.22 8.94 10.80
N ASN A 187 13.12 8.90 9.81
CA ASN A 187 14.48 8.39 9.94
C ASN A 187 15.48 9.44 9.41
N PRO A 188 15.95 10.34 10.30
CA PRO A 188 16.89 11.40 9.92
C PRO A 188 18.21 10.86 9.36
N GLU A 189 18.66 9.70 9.85
CA GLU A 189 19.87 9.06 9.36
C GLU A 189 19.73 8.62 7.90
N ALA A 190 18.61 7.98 7.55
CA ALA A 190 18.32 7.62 6.17
C ALA A 190 18.21 8.86 5.28
N ALA A 191 17.58 9.95 5.75
CA ALA A 191 17.51 11.20 5.00
C ALA A 191 18.89 11.75 4.66
N LEU A 192 19.77 11.88 5.66
CA LEU A 192 21.14 12.38 5.47
C LEU A 192 21.94 11.46 4.53
N TRP A 193 21.83 10.14 4.71
CA TRP A 193 22.54 9.18 3.87
C TRP A 193 22.11 9.28 2.41
N TRP A 194 20.80 9.33 2.13
CA TRP A 194 20.27 9.43 0.77
C TRP A 194 20.54 10.78 0.10
N GLN A 195 20.67 11.86 0.87
CA GLN A 195 21.16 13.15 0.36
C GLN A 195 22.61 13.03 -0.16
N GLN A 196 23.46 12.32 0.58
CA GLN A 196 24.88 12.11 0.22
C GLN A 196 25.08 11.04 -0.86
N ASN A 197 24.12 10.12 -1.02
CA ASN A 197 24.21 8.95 -1.91
C ASN A 197 23.15 8.97 -3.02
N HIS A 198 22.76 10.16 -3.50
CA HIS A 198 21.71 10.33 -4.52
C HIS A 198 21.82 9.41 -5.76
N PRO A 199 23.02 9.16 -6.33
CA PRO A 199 23.14 8.27 -7.49
C PRO A 199 22.74 6.81 -7.23
N ARG A 200 22.62 6.39 -5.96
CA ARG A 200 22.27 5.01 -5.56
C ARG A 200 20.77 4.77 -5.41
N ILE A 201 19.93 5.78 -5.66
CA ILE A 201 18.47 5.66 -5.48
C ILE A 201 17.90 4.66 -6.49
N PRO A 202 17.14 3.64 -6.05
CA PRO A 202 16.54 2.63 -6.92
C PRO A 202 15.34 3.22 -7.69
N LEU A 203 15.62 3.97 -8.75
CA LEU A 203 14.58 4.52 -9.61
C LEU A 203 13.97 3.42 -10.48
N THR A 204 12.73 3.03 -10.23
CA THR A 204 11.96 2.19 -11.17
C THR A 204 11.07 3.05 -12.06
N ARG A 205 11.24 2.91 -13.38
CA ARG A 205 10.37 3.51 -14.40
C ARG A 205 9.23 2.59 -14.81
N GLU A 206 9.13 1.42 -14.19
CA GLU A 206 8.14 0.44 -14.54
C GLU A 206 6.74 0.95 -14.12
N PRO A 207 5.78 1.03 -15.04
CA PRO A 207 4.43 1.45 -14.69
C PRO A 207 3.78 0.44 -13.74
N PHE A 208 2.85 0.90 -12.90
CA PHE A 208 2.20 0.00 -11.94
C PHE A 208 1.19 -0.94 -12.61
N LEU A 209 0.47 -0.41 -13.60
CA LEU A 209 -0.39 -1.16 -14.50
C LEU A 209 0.24 -1.13 -15.89
N ALA A 210 0.32 -2.29 -16.53
CA ALA A 210 0.82 -2.43 -17.90
C ALA A 210 -0.24 -2.01 -18.93
#